data_AF-A0A7J9RGC7-F1
#
_entry.id   AF-A0A7J9RGC7-F1
#
_cell.length_a   1.000
_cell.length_b   1.000
_cell.length_c   1.000
_cell.angle_alpha   90.00
_cell.angle_beta   90.00
_cell.angle_gamma   90.00
#
_symmetry.space_group_name_H-M   'P 1'
#
loop_
_entity.id
_entity.type
_entity.pdbx_description
1 polymer ?
#
loop_
_entity_poly.entity_id
_entity_poly.type
_entity_poly.pdbx_seq_one_letter_code
_entity_poly.pdbx_strand_id
1 'polypeptide(L)'
;MSATDSMVTLQERMVNLIGQLTMPVAEVALVLQHHIQGLVKSLTEYASKTGVSINDRVAHPWPIDTSEGESSTSLTFDVEKVLKIVDQDRMDILSTLIRVTLVETEMDLVEGILALRSWEQLVRQQLADATGPGQLFSPLELPEEW
;
A
#
# COMPACT_ATOMS: atom_id res chain seq x y z
N MET A 1 -6.88 -12.74 -18.59
CA MET A 1 -6.46 -13.33 -17.30
C MET A 1 -7.65 -13.34 -16.37
N SER A 2 -7.73 -14.26 -15.40
CA SER A 2 -8.70 -14.09 -14.32
C SER A 2 -8.30 -12.89 -13.45
N ALA A 3 -9.27 -12.20 -12.84
CA ALA A 3 -9.01 -11.15 -11.85
C ALA A 3 -8.02 -11.62 -10.78
N THR A 4 -8.16 -12.87 -10.35
CA THR A 4 -7.26 -13.52 -9.39
C THR A 4 -5.83 -13.65 -9.92
N ASP A 5 -5.65 -14.05 -11.18
CA ASP A 5 -4.30 -14.17 -11.80
C ASP A 5 -3.62 -12.80 -11.88
N SER A 6 -4.38 -11.74 -12.17
CA SER A 6 -3.88 -10.36 -12.20
C SER A 6 -3.42 -9.90 -10.81
N MET A 7 -4.20 -10.19 -9.76
CA MET A 7 -3.84 -9.87 -8.37
C MET A 7 -2.59 -10.63 -7.91
N VAL A 8 -2.49 -11.92 -8.24
CA VAL A 8 -1.31 -12.74 -7.94
C VAL A 8 -0.08 -12.20 -8.66
N THR A 9 -0.21 -11.85 -9.94
CA THR A 9 0.89 -11.27 -10.73
C THR A 9 1.43 -9.98 -10.08
N LEU A 10 0.54 -9.10 -9.60
CA LEU A 10 0.95 -7.90 -8.87
C LEU A 10 1.66 -8.24 -7.56
N GLN A 11 1.10 -9.17 -6.79
CA GLN A 11 1.71 -9.62 -5.52
C GLN A 11 3.13 -10.15 -5.74
N GLU A 12 3.32 -11.11 -6.65
CA GLU A 12 4.63 -11.72 -6.93
C GLU A 12 5.67 -10.67 -7.34
N ARG A 13 5.28 -9.74 -8.23
CA ARG A 13 6.17 -8.66 -8.69
C ARG A 13 6.54 -7.71 -7.55
N MET A 14 5.58 -7.37 -6.69
CA MET A 14 5.82 -6.51 -5.53
C MET A 14 6.69 -7.18 -4.47
N VAL A 15 6.43 -8.45 -4.11
CA VAL A 15 7.26 -9.26 -3.20
C VAL A 15 8.71 -9.27 -3.68
N ASN A 16 8.90 -9.61 -4.96
CA ASN A 16 10.24 -9.68 -5.56
C ASN A 16 10.97 -8.33 -5.51
N LEU A 17 10.31 -7.25 -5.93
CA LEU A 17 10.93 -5.93 -5.97
C LEU A 17 11.25 -5.39 -4.57
N ILE A 18 10.28 -5.47 -3.65
CA ILE A 18 10.44 -4.97 -2.28
C ILE A 18 11.56 -5.72 -1.57
N GLY A 19 11.62 -7.04 -1.73
CA GLY A 19 12.71 -7.86 -1.20
C GLY A 19 14.08 -7.51 -1.80
N GLN A 20 14.17 -7.41 -3.13
CA GLN A 20 15.43 -7.10 -3.82
C GLN A 20 16.01 -5.74 -3.45
N LEU A 21 15.15 -4.72 -3.34
CA LEU A 21 15.57 -3.36 -2.98
C LEU A 21 15.58 -3.14 -1.46
N THR A 22 15.21 -4.15 -0.68
CA THR A 22 15.15 -4.08 0.79
C THR A 22 14.35 -2.85 1.22
N MET A 23 13.18 -2.65 0.58
CA MET A 23 12.46 -1.38 0.69
C MET A 23 12.01 -1.12 2.13
N PRO A 24 12.29 0.08 2.66
CA PRO A 24 11.79 0.48 3.97
C PRO A 24 10.26 0.56 4.06
N VAL A 25 9.70 0.21 5.21
CA VAL A 25 8.25 0.24 5.48
C VAL A 25 7.64 1.60 5.13
N ALA A 26 8.28 2.71 5.55
CA ALA A 26 7.78 4.06 5.29
C ALA A 26 7.70 4.40 3.79
N GLU A 27 8.64 3.92 2.98
CA GLU A 27 8.65 4.20 1.54
C GLU A 27 7.55 3.44 0.82
N VAL A 28 7.39 2.16 1.16
CA VAL A 28 6.29 1.34 0.62
C VAL A 28 4.95 1.96 1.01
N ALA A 29 4.80 2.44 2.26
CA ALA A 29 3.59 3.11 2.73
C ALA A 29 3.21 4.33 1.88
N LEU A 30 4.20 5.20 1.62
CA LEU A 30 4.00 6.42 0.85
C LEU A 30 3.59 6.12 -0.60
N VAL A 31 4.24 5.14 -1.24
CA VAL A 31 3.89 4.73 -2.60
C VAL A 31 2.49 4.14 -2.66
N LEU A 32 2.15 3.22 -1.76
CA LEU A 32 0.81 2.61 -1.69
C LEU A 32 -0.28 3.66 -1.46
N GLN A 33 -0.06 4.55 -0.48
CA GLN A 33 -1.01 5.61 -0.16
C GLN A 33 -1.28 6.51 -1.39
N HIS A 34 -0.23 6.88 -2.12
CA HIS A 34 -0.36 7.69 -3.34
C HIS A 34 -1.22 6.99 -4.41
N HIS A 35 -0.92 5.71 -4.70
CA HIS A 35 -1.67 4.94 -5.72
C HIS A 35 -3.12 4.69 -5.31
N ILE A 36 -3.36 4.24 -4.08
CA ILE A 36 -4.71 3.97 -3.57
C ILE A 36 -5.56 5.25 -3.59
N GLN A 37 -5.02 6.39 -3.14
CA GLN A 37 -5.74 7.66 -3.18
C GLN A 37 -6.12 8.07 -4.60
N GLY A 38 -5.21 7.90 -5.57
CA GLY A 38 -5.47 8.17 -6.98
C GLY A 38 -6.61 7.31 -7.52
N LEU A 39 -6.55 6.00 -7.30
CA LEU A 39 -7.55 5.04 -7.77
C LEU A 39 -8.93 5.27 -7.11
N VAL A 40 -8.96 5.43 -5.79
CA VAL A 40 -10.20 5.70 -5.03
C VAL A 40 -10.83 7.01 -5.46
N LYS A 41 -10.03 8.05 -5.73
CA LYS A 41 -10.52 9.32 -6.24
C LYS A 41 -11.22 9.13 -7.59
N SER A 42 -10.56 8.45 -8.54
CA SER A 42 -11.16 8.15 -9.85
C SER A 42 -12.45 7.31 -9.73
N LEU A 43 -12.46 6.33 -8.83
CA LEU A 43 -13.64 5.50 -8.57
C LEU A 43 -14.79 6.33 -7.97
N THR A 44 -14.49 7.22 -7.03
CA THR A 44 -15.46 8.11 -6.38
C THR A 44 -16.05 9.11 -7.38
N GLU A 45 -15.23 9.67 -8.27
CA GLU A 45 -15.68 10.55 -9.34
C GLU A 45 -16.61 9.82 -10.32
N TYR A 46 -16.33 8.56 -10.65
CA TYR A 46 -17.19 7.73 -11.48
C TYR A 46 -18.53 7.42 -10.78
N ALA A 47 -18.47 6.94 -9.53
CA ALA A 47 -19.64 6.64 -8.70
C ALA A 47 -20.57 7.84 -8.54
N SER A 48 -20.01 9.03 -8.34
CA SER A 48 -20.77 10.28 -8.21
C SER A 48 -21.52 10.66 -9.50
N LYS A 49 -20.98 10.30 -10.67
CA LYS A 49 -21.62 10.58 -11.98
C LYS A 49 -22.70 9.55 -12.33
N THR A 50 -22.55 8.31 -11.88
CA THR A 50 -23.45 7.20 -12.22
C THR A 50 -24.49 6.91 -11.14
N GLY A 51 -24.31 7.44 -9.93
CA GLY A 51 -25.16 7.16 -8.77
C GLY A 51 -24.93 5.78 -8.16
N VAL A 52 -23.84 5.10 -8.54
CA VAL A 52 -23.48 3.78 -8.01
C VAL A 52 -22.80 3.92 -6.65
N SER A 53 -23.12 3.04 -5.71
CA SER A 53 -22.43 2.98 -4.41
C SER A 53 -21.13 2.16 -4.50
N ILE A 54 -20.12 2.59 -3.76
CA ILE A 54 -18.83 1.89 -3.65
C ILE A 54 -18.88 0.99 -2.42
N ASN A 55 -18.35 -0.23 -2.53
CA ASN A 55 -18.22 -1.14 -1.40
C ASN A 55 -17.20 -0.61 -0.37
N ASP A 56 -17.53 -0.68 0.92
CA ASP A 56 -16.67 -0.20 2.01
C ASP A 56 -15.26 -0.82 2.00
N ARG A 57 -15.15 -2.10 1.61
CA ARG A 57 -13.85 -2.80 1.50
C ARG A 57 -12.93 -2.21 0.43
N VAL A 58 -13.49 -1.47 -0.52
CA VAL A 58 -12.77 -0.77 -1.59
C VAL A 58 -12.51 0.67 -1.15
N ALA A 59 -13.51 1.34 -0.60
CA ALA A 59 -13.44 2.75 -0.22
C ALA A 59 -12.50 3.01 0.98
N HIS A 60 -12.42 2.07 1.92
CA HIS A 60 -11.74 2.28 3.19
C HIS A 60 -10.58 1.29 3.41
N PRO A 61 -9.51 1.72 4.11
CA PRO A 61 -8.44 0.82 4.52
C PRO A 61 -8.95 -0.33 5.37
N TRP A 62 -8.35 -1.51 5.23
CA TRP A 62 -8.70 -2.66 6.04
C TRP A 62 -8.20 -2.49 7.47
N PRO A 63 -8.93 -3.03 8.47
CA PRO A 63 -8.52 -2.92 9.87
C PRO A 63 -7.19 -3.64 10.09
N ILE A 64 -6.38 -3.08 10.99
CA ILE A 64 -5.16 -3.72 11.48
C ILE A 64 -5.45 -4.41 12.82
N ASP A 65 -4.70 -5.45 13.13
CA ASP A 65 -4.80 -6.15 14.40
C ASP A 65 -4.06 -5.34 15.47
N THR A 66 -4.77 -4.39 16.09
CA THR A 66 -4.27 -3.71 17.28
C THR A 66 -4.68 -4.51 18.50
N SER A 67 -3.70 -5.00 19.27
CA SER A 67 -3.91 -5.58 20.59
C SER A 67 -4.79 -4.64 21.43
N GLU A 68 -5.99 -5.08 21.82
CA GLU A 68 -6.85 -4.31 22.72
C GLU A 68 -6.12 -4.06 24.06
N GLY A 69 -5.55 -2.87 24.24
CA GLY A 69 -4.92 -2.46 25.50
C GLY A 69 -3.65 -1.62 25.37
N GLU A 70 -3.00 -1.59 24.21
CA GLU A 70 -1.87 -0.69 24.01
C GLU A 70 -2.40 0.62 23.44
N SER A 71 -2.44 1.63 24.32
CA SER A 71 -2.69 3.02 23.95
C SER A 71 -1.97 3.31 22.65
N SER A 72 -2.72 3.77 21.64
CA SER A 72 -2.18 4.34 20.41
C SER A 72 -0.99 5.21 20.77
N THR A 73 0.22 4.67 20.65
CA THR A 73 1.41 5.45 20.90
C THR A 73 1.42 6.40 19.72
N SER A 74 0.93 7.62 19.97
CA SER A 74 0.95 8.69 18.99
C SER A 74 2.42 9.07 18.84
N LEU A 75 3.15 8.24 18.10
CA LEU A 75 4.47 8.58 17.62
C LEU A 75 4.23 9.72 16.64
N THR A 76 4.35 10.93 17.16
CA THR A 76 4.24 12.15 16.37
C THR A 76 5.57 12.28 15.64
N PHE A 77 5.68 11.57 14.51
CA PHE A 77 6.82 11.67 13.64
C PHE A 77 6.74 12.95 12.82
N ASP A 78 7.86 13.65 12.72
CA ASP A 78 8.00 14.81 11.87
C ASP A 78 8.02 14.33 10.40
N VAL A 79 6.88 14.47 9.73
CA VAL A 79 6.69 14.07 8.32
C VAL A 79 7.74 14.71 7.42
N GLU A 80 8.15 15.96 7.69
CA GLU A 80 9.17 16.62 6.88
C GLU A 80 10.54 15.96 7.02
N LYS A 81 10.86 15.41 8.20
CA LYS A 81 12.09 14.65 8.40
C LYS A 81 12.04 13.31 7.69
N VAL A 82 10.90 12.61 7.76
CA VAL A 82 10.72 11.34 7.04
C VAL A 82 10.93 11.56 5.54
N LEU A 83 10.28 12.58 4.97
CA LEU A 83 10.39 12.90 3.54
C LEU A 83 11.79 13.32 3.08
N LYS A 84 12.67 13.77 3.98
CA LYS A 84 14.08 14.10 3.66
C LYS A 84 14.99 12.87 3.61
N ILE A 85 14.57 11.77 4.22
CA ILE A 85 15.39 10.56 4.39
C ILE A 85 15.00 9.48 3.37
N VAL A 86 13.76 9.48 2.90
CA VAL A 86 13.28 8.52 1.90
C VAL A 86 14.03 8.62 0.58
N ASP A 87 14.19 7.49 -0.08
CA ASP A 87 14.81 7.37 -1.39
C ASP A 87 13.77 7.48 -2.51
N GLN A 88 13.80 8.59 -3.24
CA GLN A 88 12.84 8.87 -4.30
C GLN A 88 12.98 7.92 -5.49
N ASP A 89 14.20 7.54 -5.88
CA ASP A 89 14.40 6.65 -7.02
C ASP A 89 13.81 5.27 -6.74
N ARG A 90 14.02 4.76 -5.52
CA ARG A 90 13.44 3.48 -5.08
C ARG A 90 11.91 3.53 -5.04
N MET A 91 11.33 4.63 -4.55
CA MET A 91 9.88 4.85 -4.56
C MET A 91 9.31 4.94 -5.98
N ASP A 92 10.00 5.62 -6.89
CA ASP A 92 9.59 5.75 -8.29
C ASP A 92 9.64 4.42 -9.05
N ILE A 93 10.62 3.56 -8.74
CA ILE A 93 10.69 2.19 -9.28
C ILE A 93 9.47 1.38 -8.84
N LEU A 94 9.12 1.38 -7.55
CA LEU A 94 7.93 0.68 -7.04
C LEU A 94 6.65 1.24 -7.65
N SER A 95 6.55 2.57 -7.71
CA SER A 95 5.41 3.27 -8.31
C SER A 95 5.22 2.91 -9.79
N THR A 96 6.32 2.80 -10.53
CA THR A 96 6.31 2.38 -11.93
C THR A 96 5.89 0.92 -12.07
N LEU A 97 6.41 0.02 -11.24
CA LEU A 97 6.03 -1.40 -11.26
C LEU A 97 4.53 -1.59 -11.01
N ILE A 98 3.97 -0.91 -10.01
CA ILE A 98 2.53 -0.95 -9.72
C ILE A 98 1.75 -0.48 -10.96
N ARG A 99 2.07 0.71 -11.47
CA ARG A 99 1.36 1.30 -12.61
C ARG A 99 1.40 0.41 -13.85
N VAL A 100 2.60 -0.07 -14.22
CA VAL A 100 2.79 -0.92 -15.40
C VAL A 100 2.04 -2.23 -15.22
N THR A 101 2.09 -2.85 -14.04
CA THR A 101 1.41 -4.13 -13.81
C THR A 101 -0.11 -3.98 -13.84
N LEU A 102 -0.68 -2.93 -13.25
CA LEU A 102 -2.13 -2.65 -13.34
C LEU A 102 -2.58 -2.50 -14.80
N VAL A 103 -1.77 -1.84 -15.64
CA VAL A 103 -2.06 -1.67 -17.07
C VAL A 103 -1.88 -2.97 -17.86
N GLU A 104 -0.77 -3.69 -17.66
CA GLU A 104 -0.45 -4.94 -18.36
C GLU A 104 -1.47 -6.04 -18.08
N THR A 105 -2.00 -6.08 -16.86
CA THR A 105 -2.98 -7.08 -16.42
C THR A 105 -4.42 -6.63 -16.64
N GLU A 106 -4.62 -5.45 -17.24
CA GLU A 106 -5.93 -4.85 -17.55
C GLU A 106 -6.87 -4.75 -16.32
N MET A 107 -6.31 -4.52 -15.13
CA MET A 107 -7.09 -4.44 -13.89
C MET A 107 -8.02 -3.23 -13.90
N ASP A 108 -9.27 -3.45 -13.53
CA ASP A 108 -10.18 -2.33 -13.28
C ASP A 108 -9.84 -1.59 -11.97
N LEU A 109 -10.51 -0.46 -11.73
CA LEU A 109 -10.26 0.34 -10.52
C LEU A 109 -10.52 -0.43 -9.23
N VAL A 110 -11.55 -1.28 -9.21
CA VAL A 110 -11.93 -2.04 -8.01
C VAL A 110 -10.90 -3.13 -7.74
N GLU A 111 -10.52 -3.89 -8.76
CA GLU A 111 -9.48 -4.92 -8.70
C GLU A 111 -8.15 -4.34 -8.26
N GLY A 112 -7.71 -3.23 -8.87
CA GLY A 112 -6.47 -2.55 -8.52
C GLY A 112 -6.46 -2.04 -7.08
N ILE A 113 -7.56 -1.43 -6.61
CA ILE A 113 -7.66 -0.99 -5.21
C ILE A 113 -7.61 -2.19 -4.28
N LEU A 114 -8.41 -3.23 -4.51
CA LEU A 114 -8.45 -4.41 -3.64
C LEU A 114 -7.10 -5.12 -3.57
N ALA A 115 -6.36 -5.17 -4.68
CA ALA A 115 -5.02 -5.76 -4.71
C ALA A 115 -4.04 -4.97 -3.83
N LEU A 116 -4.15 -3.63 -3.80
CA LEU A 116 -3.29 -2.78 -2.99
C LEU A 116 -3.74 -2.69 -1.51
N ARG A 117 -5.00 -3.01 -1.17
CA ARG A 117 -5.49 -2.94 0.22
C ARG A 117 -4.82 -3.94 1.15
N SER A 118 -4.51 -5.14 0.69
CA SER A 118 -3.77 -6.13 1.51
C SER A 118 -2.36 -5.63 1.84
N TRP A 119 -1.69 -5.01 0.87
CA TRP A 119 -0.38 -4.37 1.07
C TRP A 119 -0.46 -3.18 2.02
N GLU A 120 -1.48 -2.32 1.87
CA GLU A 120 -1.72 -1.20 2.79
C GLU A 120 -1.92 -1.70 4.22
N GLN A 121 -2.69 -2.77 4.43
CA GLN A 121 -2.91 -3.35 5.74
C GLN A 121 -1.60 -3.87 6.35
N LEU A 122 -0.80 -4.64 5.60
CA LEU A 122 0.51 -5.15 6.06
C LEU A 122 1.41 -4.01 6.52
N VAL A 123 1.56 -2.98 5.68
CA VAL A 123 2.44 -1.85 5.97
C VAL A 123 1.93 -1.06 7.17
N ARG A 124 0.62 -0.83 7.26
CA ARG A 124 0.02 -0.15 8.41
C ARG A 124 0.16 -0.93 9.71
N GLN A 125 0.12 -2.26 9.67
CA GLN A 125 0.37 -3.10 10.84
C GLN A 125 1.80 -2.86 11.34
N GLN A 126 2.80 -3.00 10.47
CA GLN A 126 4.21 -2.79 10.85
C GLN A 126 4.49 -1.35 11.31
N LEU A 127 3.83 -0.35 10.72
CA LEU A 127 3.93 1.03 11.20
C LEU A 127 3.28 1.24 12.56
N ALA A 128 2.19 0.53 12.87
CA ALA A 128 1.54 0.59 14.18
C ALA A 128 2.39 -0.10 15.26
N ASP A 129 3.08 -1.18 14.90
CA ASP A 129 3.98 -1.93 15.77
C ASP A 129 5.36 -1.25 15.93
N ALA A 130 5.67 -0.26 15.08
CA ALA A 130 6.89 0.51 15.18
C ALA A 130 6.89 1.36 16.47
N THR A 131 7.92 1.20 17.29
CA THR A 131 8.16 1.91 18.55
C THR A 131 9.16 3.06 18.43
N GLY A 132 9.83 3.21 17.28
CA GLY A 132 10.81 4.27 17.06
C GLY A 132 11.13 4.58 15.59
N PRO A 133 11.82 5.72 15.31
CA PRO A 133 12.09 6.17 13.94
C PRO A 133 12.89 5.18 13.11
N GLY A 134 13.79 4.41 13.72
CA GLY A 134 14.59 3.41 13.00
C GLY A 134 13.75 2.31 12.35
N GLN A 135 12.62 1.96 12.97
CA GLN A 135 11.72 0.91 12.46
C GLN A 135 10.90 1.37 11.25
N LEU A 136 10.66 2.69 11.11
CA LEU A 136 10.06 3.24 9.89
C LEU A 136 10.94 2.99 8.66
N PHE A 137 12.26 2.98 8.89
CA PHE A 137 13.26 2.78 7.84
C PHE A 137 13.82 1.35 7.80
N SER A 138 13.28 0.45 8.63
CA SER A 138 13.61 -0.96 8.55
C SER A 138 13.00 -1.58 7.28
N PRO A 139 13.63 -2.63 6.74
CA PRO A 139 13.07 -3.36 5.60
C PRO A 139 11.67 -3.87 5.93
N LEU A 140 10.74 -3.80 4.97
CA LEU A 140 9.40 -4.38 5.13
C LEU A 140 9.51 -5.88 5.38
N GLU A 141 8.90 -6.36 6.46
CA GLU A 141 8.81 -7.80 6.73
C GLU A 141 7.71 -8.41 5.85
N LEU A 142 8.07 -9.28 4.93
CA LEU A 142 7.13 -9.95 4.03
C LEU A 142 6.63 -11.25 4.68
N PRO A 143 5.32 -11.55 4.63
CA PRO A 143 4.79 -12.84 5.09
C PRO A 143 5.47 -14.02 4.38
N GLU A 144 5.77 -15.10 5.12
CA GLU A 144 6.40 -16.30 4.55
C GLU A 144 5.52 -17.01 3.51
N GLU A 145 4.21 -16.80 3.56
CA GLU A 145 3.23 -17.42 2.66
C GLU A 145 2.98 -16.65 1.35
N TRP A 146 3.76 -15.60 1.08
CA TRP A 146 3.60 -14.74 -0.10
C TRP A 146 4.54 -15.06 -1.27
#